data_AF-F4CLH5-F1
#
_entry.id   AF-F4CLH5-F1
#
_cell.length_a   1.000
_cell.length_b   1.000
_cell.length_c   1.000
_cell.angle_alpha   90.00
_cell.angle_beta   90.00
_cell.angle_gamma   90.00
#
_symmetry.space_group_name_H-M   'P 1'
#
loop_
_entity.id
_entity.type
_entity.pdbx_description
1 polymer ?
#
loop_
_entity_poly.entity_id
_entity_poly.type
_entity_poly.pdbx_seq_one_letter_code
_entity_poly.pdbx_strand_id
1 'polypeptide(L)'
;MARQPEVFVRDLDPAEAQRLVKITRTARDRVRLRRAGIVLASVQGRTATEAAAMFAATPQYAREVIHAFNDKGFAALDPKWSGGRPPKFGPHTRELICRVARTPPQQVGLPFTTWSLSKLVEHLRERHRVEISTDTVRRVLRAAGVRWQATKTWKASNDPQFAQKMARILDLYDRSAAGQLTSGARVICVDEFGPLNLQPRPGRGWFPTRGPARLRATYNRYGGVRHMLAGLDLASGQLFYRLRDRKRWQEFLAFLRQLRTRFPRGRLHIICDNFSPHRKAEVADWCNDHDVELVFTPTYASWLNWIESEFTALRYFTLDGSDYPSHTAQEAAIAGYVRWANRHARPKKRFAPESRIRRPDYLPNVA
;
A
#
# COMPACT_ATOMS: atom_id res chain seq x y z
N MET A 1 5.57 70.36 14.02
CA MET A 1 6.73 69.80 14.74
C MET A 1 6.94 68.37 14.27
N ALA A 2 8.10 68.07 13.68
CA ALA A 2 8.44 66.70 13.28
C ALA A 2 8.51 65.81 14.54
N ARG A 3 7.85 64.64 14.50
CA ARG A 3 7.78 63.72 15.64
C ARG A 3 9.16 63.13 15.89
N GLN A 4 9.62 63.12 17.14
CA GLN A 4 10.90 62.51 17.46
C GLN A 4 10.82 60.99 17.22
N PRO A 5 11.65 60.41 16.32
CA PRO A 5 11.60 59.00 15.93
C PRO A 5 12.00 58.04 17.07
N GLU A 6 12.45 58.56 18.21
CA GLU A 6 12.73 57.76 19.41
C GLU A 6 11.46 57.41 20.22
N VAL A 7 10.35 58.13 20.01
CA VAL A 7 9.10 57.93 20.79
C VAL A 7 7.96 57.37 19.93
N PHE A 8 7.99 57.63 18.62
CA PHE A 8 6.98 57.23 17.66
C PHE A 8 7.58 56.43 16.49
N VAL A 9 6.72 55.72 15.76
CA VAL A 9 7.12 55.08 14.50
C VAL A 9 7.59 56.17 13.52
N ARG A 10 8.69 55.91 12.79
CA ARG A 10 9.21 56.79 11.73
C ARG A 10 8.14 57.07 10.69
N ASP A 11 8.26 58.17 9.98
CA ASP A 11 7.34 58.46 8.88
C ASP A 11 7.36 57.33 7.84
N LEU A 12 6.17 56.89 7.45
CA LEU A 12 5.95 55.80 6.50
C LEU A 12 5.52 56.39 5.17
N ASP A 13 6.12 55.92 4.09
CA ASP A 13 5.63 56.22 2.75
C ASP A 13 4.21 55.63 2.55
N PRO A 14 3.34 56.26 1.74
CA PRO A 14 2.04 55.73 1.34
C PRO A 14 1.98 54.21 1.08
N ALA A 15 2.98 53.62 0.42
CA ALA A 15 3.00 52.18 0.17
C ALA A 15 3.20 51.36 1.44
N GLU A 16 4.05 51.82 2.36
CA GLU A 16 4.27 51.20 3.67
C GLU A 16 3.04 51.32 4.57
N ALA A 17 2.39 52.49 4.58
CA ALA A 17 1.16 52.71 5.35
C ALA A 17 0.02 51.78 4.88
N GLN A 18 -0.18 51.64 3.57
CA GLN A 18 -1.15 50.70 3.00
C GLN A 18 -0.82 49.26 3.36
N ARG A 19 0.46 48.88 3.31
CA ARG A 19 0.92 47.55 3.71
C ARG A 19 0.64 47.25 5.19
N LEU A 20 0.86 48.22 6.07
CA LEU A 20 0.59 48.08 7.51
C LEU A 20 -0.90 47.85 7.79
N VAL A 21 -1.78 48.65 7.17
CA VAL A 21 -3.24 48.48 7.25
C VAL A 21 -3.69 47.13 6.68
N LYS A 22 -3.07 46.67 5.59
CA LYS A 22 -3.36 45.35 5.05
C LYS A 22 -3.00 44.24 6.04
N ILE A 23 -1.85 44.34 6.71
CA ILE A 23 -1.39 43.34 7.70
C ILE A 23 -2.33 43.30 8.91
N THR A 24 -2.79 44.44 9.44
CA THR A 24 -3.73 44.46 10.58
C THR A 24 -5.09 43.84 10.25
N ARG A 25 -5.47 43.76 8.97
CA ARG A 25 -6.73 43.14 8.53
C ARG A 25 -6.60 41.66 8.13
N THR A 26 -5.40 41.21 7.77
CA THR A 26 -5.20 39.90 7.11
C THR A 26 -4.31 38.94 7.89
N ALA A 27 -3.52 39.43 8.86
CA ALA A 27 -2.63 38.59 9.65
C ALA A 27 -3.42 37.60 10.53
N ARG A 28 -3.14 36.30 10.36
CA ARG A 28 -3.72 35.22 11.19
C ARG A 28 -2.93 34.96 12.46
N ASP A 29 -1.64 35.31 12.47
CA ASP A 29 -0.78 35.18 13.65
C ASP A 29 -1.08 36.32 14.65
N ARG A 30 -1.42 35.95 15.89
CA ARG A 30 -1.82 36.91 16.93
C ARG A 30 -0.68 37.84 17.34
N VAL A 31 0.57 37.39 17.31
CA VAL A 31 1.73 38.21 17.68
C VAL A 31 1.99 39.24 16.58
N ARG A 32 1.97 38.81 15.31
CA ARG A 32 2.13 39.70 14.17
C ARG A 32 1.03 40.75 14.07
N LEU A 33 -0.22 40.32 14.27
CA LEU A 33 -1.38 41.22 14.30
C LEU A 33 -1.26 42.26 15.41
N ARG A 34 -0.91 41.83 16.63
CA ARG A 34 -0.76 42.71 17.79
C ARG A 34 0.35 43.74 17.60
N ARG A 35 1.52 43.32 17.08
CA ARG A 35 2.63 44.23 16.79
C ARG A 35 2.28 45.23 15.69
N ALA A 36 1.63 44.77 14.61
CA ALA A 36 1.17 45.64 13.54
C ALA A 36 0.15 46.69 14.04
N GLY A 37 -0.74 46.28 14.95
CA GLY A 37 -1.70 47.18 15.61
C GLY A 37 -1.02 48.25 16.45
N ILE A 38 -0.01 47.88 17.26
CA ILE A 38 0.79 48.83 18.05
C ILE A 38 1.50 49.85 17.15
N VAL A 39 2.12 49.38 16.05
CA VAL A 39 2.78 50.26 15.07
C VAL A 39 1.76 51.20 14.41
N LEU A 40 0.59 50.69 14.02
CA LEU A 40 -0.47 51.51 13.40
C LEU A 40 -1.00 52.59 14.37
N ALA A 41 -1.22 52.24 15.64
CA ALA A 41 -1.63 53.21 16.66
C ALA A 41 -0.58 54.31 16.85
N SER A 42 0.72 53.96 16.84
CA SER A 42 1.81 54.92 16.92
C SER A 42 1.86 55.86 15.70
N VAL A 43 1.66 55.34 14.48
CA VAL A 43 1.54 56.15 13.24
C VAL A 43 0.37 57.15 13.35
N GLN A 44 -0.75 56.72 13.94
CA GLN A 44 -1.93 57.56 14.21
C GLN A 44 -1.72 58.58 15.35
N GLY A 45 -0.52 58.65 15.93
CA GLY A 45 -0.18 59.63 16.97
C GLY A 45 -0.51 59.20 18.40
N ARG A 46 -0.86 57.92 18.62
CA ARG A 46 -1.04 57.38 19.97
C ARG A 46 0.31 57.13 20.62
N THR A 47 0.43 57.51 21.89
CA THR A 47 1.61 57.23 22.70
C THR A 47 1.76 55.72 22.93
N ALA A 48 2.98 55.28 23.27
CA ALA A 48 3.24 53.87 23.58
C ALA A 48 2.35 53.35 24.73
N THR A 49 1.97 54.20 25.69
CA THR A 49 1.06 53.86 26.79
C THR A 49 -0.37 53.63 26.31
N GLU A 50 -0.88 54.50 25.45
CA GLU A 50 -2.22 54.33 24.85
C GLU A 50 -2.28 53.10 23.94
N ALA A 51 -1.26 52.90 23.09
CA ALA A 51 -1.16 51.73 22.24
C ALA A 51 -1.07 50.43 23.06
N ALA A 52 -0.33 50.45 24.18
CA ALA A 52 -0.26 49.32 25.10
C ALA A 52 -1.63 48.98 25.70
N ALA A 53 -2.40 49.98 26.13
CA ALA A 53 -3.75 49.78 26.65
C ALA A 53 -4.70 49.16 25.60
N MET A 54 -4.67 49.66 24.35
CA MET A 54 -5.50 49.16 23.25
C MET A 54 -5.22 47.70 22.88
N PHE A 55 -3.97 47.26 23.00
CA PHE A 55 -3.53 45.91 22.62
C PHE A 55 -3.18 45.02 23.83
N ALA A 56 -3.71 45.37 25.03
CA ALA A 56 -3.53 44.65 26.29
C ALA A 56 -2.06 44.33 26.64
N ALA A 57 -1.14 45.21 26.25
CA ALA A 57 0.31 45.06 26.38
C ALA A 57 0.89 45.95 27.48
N THR A 58 2.18 45.78 27.79
CA THR A 58 2.88 46.71 28.68
C THR A 58 3.41 47.91 27.88
N PRO A 59 3.49 49.13 28.45
CA PRO A 59 4.09 50.29 27.78
C PRO A 59 5.53 50.01 27.30
N GLN A 60 6.29 49.23 28.07
CA GLN A 60 7.64 48.81 27.69
C GLN A 60 7.64 47.96 26.42
N TYR A 61 6.77 46.96 26.32
CA TYR A 61 6.65 46.12 25.12
C TYR A 61 6.20 46.94 23.90
N ALA A 62 5.31 47.91 24.07
CA ALA A 62 4.90 48.78 22.97
C ALA A 62 6.08 49.63 22.45
N ARG A 63 6.92 50.20 23.34
CA ARG A 63 8.14 50.90 22.96
C ARG A 63 9.11 49.99 22.23
N GLU A 64 9.37 48.79 22.74
CA GLU A 64 10.24 47.80 22.08
C GLU A 64 9.77 47.46 20.66
N VAL A 65 8.45 47.33 20.45
CA VAL A 65 7.86 47.08 19.14
C VAL A 65 8.05 48.27 18.20
N ILE A 66 7.85 49.50 18.69
CA ILE A 66 8.05 50.74 17.91
C ILE A 66 9.53 50.88 17.52
N HIS A 67 10.45 50.74 18.47
CA HIS A 67 11.90 50.79 18.19
C HIS A 67 12.32 49.69 17.22
N ALA A 68 11.86 48.44 17.43
CA ALA A 68 12.20 47.34 16.54
C ALA A 68 11.66 47.56 15.13
N PHE A 69 10.48 48.17 14.98
CA PHE A 69 9.93 48.52 13.67
C PHE A 69 10.69 49.67 13.00
N ASN A 70 11.14 50.67 13.76
CA ASN A 70 11.97 51.76 13.23
C ASN A 70 13.32 51.24 12.72
N ASP A 71 13.92 50.28 13.43
CA ASP A 71 15.21 49.66 13.07
C ASP A 71 15.08 48.63 11.92
N LYS A 72 14.08 47.74 11.97
CA LYS A 72 13.99 46.54 11.09
C LYS A 72 12.77 46.50 10.18
N GLY A 73 11.92 47.53 10.22
CA GLY A 73 10.70 47.62 9.43
C GLY A 73 9.72 46.46 9.67
N PHE A 74 9.05 46.02 8.61
CA PHE A 74 8.02 44.98 8.68
C PHE A 74 8.51 43.61 9.20
N ALA A 75 9.81 43.32 9.14
CA ALA A 75 10.38 42.09 9.69
C ALA A 75 10.27 42.04 11.23
N ALA A 76 10.20 43.19 11.90
CA ALA A 76 10.01 43.28 13.36
C ALA A 76 8.65 42.78 13.82
N LEU A 77 7.66 42.77 12.91
CA LEU A 77 6.31 42.31 13.21
C LEU A 77 6.24 40.78 13.33
N ASP A 78 7.19 40.05 12.75
CA ASP A 78 7.15 38.59 12.77
C ASP A 78 7.47 38.02 14.17
N PRO A 79 6.80 36.93 14.59
CA PRO A 79 7.11 36.28 15.85
C PRO A 79 8.58 35.86 15.85
N LYS A 80 9.28 36.20 16.94
CA LYS A 80 10.61 35.63 17.19
C LYS A 80 10.38 34.21 17.68
N TRP A 81 10.30 33.25 16.77
CA TRP A 81 10.30 31.84 17.13
C TRP A 81 11.65 31.52 17.75
N SER A 82 11.74 31.53 19.09
CA SER A 82 12.86 30.87 19.74
C SER A 82 12.77 29.40 19.36
N GLY A 83 13.83 28.88 18.75
CA GLY A 83 13.95 27.47 18.45
C GLY A 83 13.61 26.67 19.71
N GLY A 84 12.71 25.70 19.59
CA GLY A 84 12.35 24.85 20.72
C GLY A 84 13.58 24.16 21.30
N ARG A 85 13.38 23.48 22.43
CA ARG A 85 14.45 22.74 23.12
C ARG A 85 15.29 21.94 22.10
N PRO A 86 16.62 22.13 22.06
CA PRO A 86 17.49 21.39 21.15
C PRO A 86 17.23 19.88 21.26
N PRO A 87 17.23 19.14 20.14
CA PRO A 87 17.02 17.71 20.17
C PRO A 87 18.06 17.03 21.08
N LYS A 88 17.60 16.31 22.11
CA LYS A 88 18.49 15.57 23.02
C LYS A 88 19.36 14.53 22.31
N PHE A 89 18.85 13.92 21.24
CA PHE A 89 19.57 12.94 20.43
C PHE A 89 19.97 13.57 19.11
N GLY A 90 21.27 13.80 18.96
CA GLY A 90 21.87 14.37 17.76
C GLY A 90 21.83 13.42 16.55
N PRO A 91 22.30 13.88 15.38
CA PRO A 91 22.27 13.12 14.13
C PRO A 91 22.91 11.74 14.25
N HIS A 92 24.06 11.66 14.91
CA HIS A 92 24.82 10.40 15.07
C HIS A 92 24.02 9.33 15.83
N THR A 93 23.41 9.68 16.96
CA THR A 93 22.58 8.75 17.74
C THR A 93 21.36 8.29 16.95
N ARG A 94 20.74 9.19 16.18
CA ARG A 94 19.59 8.84 15.33
C ARG A 94 19.96 7.87 14.23
N GLU A 95 21.12 8.07 13.61
CA GLU A 95 21.65 7.17 12.60
C GLU A 95 21.96 5.79 13.19
N LEU A 96 22.58 5.74 14.36
CA LEU A 96 22.83 4.50 15.11
C LEU A 96 21.52 3.74 15.37
N ILE A 97 20.48 4.43 15.88
CA ILE A 97 19.16 3.83 16.10
C ILE A 97 18.62 3.20 14.81
N CYS A 98 18.71 3.92 13.69
CA CYS A 98 18.22 3.42 12.39
C CYS A 98 19.06 2.25 11.86
N ARG A 99 20.36 2.24 12.15
CA ARG A 99 21.26 1.14 11.77
C ARG A 99 20.89 -0.12 12.54
N VAL A 100 20.87 -0.05 13.86
CA VAL A 100 20.53 -1.20 14.73
C VAL A 100 19.14 -1.73 14.40
N ALA A 101 18.14 -0.87 14.20
CA ALA A 101 16.78 -1.28 13.86
C ALA A 101 16.68 -2.04 12.53
N ARG A 102 17.59 -1.79 11.57
CA ARG A 102 17.65 -2.47 10.27
C ARG A 102 18.49 -3.74 10.28
N THR A 103 19.30 -3.94 11.31
CA THR A 103 20.10 -5.14 11.50
C THR A 103 19.23 -6.24 12.11
N PRO A 104 19.16 -7.45 11.52
CA PRO A 104 18.49 -8.59 12.15
C PRO A 104 19.07 -8.84 13.56
N PRO A 105 18.24 -9.06 14.60
CA PRO A 105 18.75 -9.21 15.96
C PRO A 105 19.76 -10.36 16.13
N GLN A 106 19.66 -11.42 15.31
CA GLN A 106 20.64 -12.51 15.34
C GLN A 106 22.04 -12.08 14.92
N GLN A 107 22.17 -11.09 14.02
CA GLN A 107 23.48 -10.55 13.62
C GLN A 107 24.15 -9.76 14.74
N VAL A 108 23.40 -9.36 15.77
CA VAL A 108 23.93 -8.73 16.99
C VAL A 108 23.92 -9.69 18.19
N GLY A 109 23.80 -11.01 17.93
CA GLY A 109 23.94 -12.05 18.94
C GLY A 109 22.69 -12.33 19.78
N LEU A 110 21.51 -11.87 19.36
CA LEU A 110 20.27 -12.05 20.13
C LEU A 110 19.45 -13.26 19.66
N PRO A 111 18.76 -13.97 20.58
CA PRO A 111 18.09 -15.25 20.29
C PRO A 111 16.69 -15.08 19.66
N PHE A 112 16.46 -14.01 18.89
CA PHE A 112 15.16 -13.74 18.27
C PHE A 112 15.31 -13.14 16.86
N THR A 113 14.28 -13.32 16.03
CA THR A 113 14.30 -12.97 14.61
C THR A 113 13.85 -11.54 14.32
N THR A 114 13.26 -10.85 15.30
CA THR A 114 12.58 -9.58 15.05
C THR A 114 12.62 -8.65 16.25
N TRP A 115 12.85 -7.36 15.99
CA TRP A 115 12.79 -6.31 16.99
C TRP A 115 11.36 -6.02 17.44
N SER A 116 11.11 -5.95 18.75
CA SER A 116 10.06 -5.05 19.26
C SER A 116 10.71 -3.70 19.57
N LEU A 117 9.93 -2.61 19.61
CA LEU A 117 10.49 -1.31 19.99
C LEU A 117 11.11 -1.34 21.40
N SER A 118 10.52 -2.11 22.32
CA SER A 118 11.06 -2.28 23.68
C SER A 118 12.40 -3.02 23.67
N LYS A 119 12.52 -4.12 22.91
CA LYS A 119 13.77 -4.88 22.75
C LYS A 119 14.86 -4.04 22.08
N LEU A 120 14.48 -3.19 21.13
CA LEU A 120 15.41 -2.27 20.48
C LEU A 120 15.95 -1.23 21.48
N VAL A 121 15.08 -0.65 22.32
CA VAL A 121 15.49 0.28 23.39
C VAL A 121 16.43 -0.41 24.38
N GLU A 122 16.08 -1.62 24.83
CA GLU A 122 16.91 -2.42 25.74
C GLU A 122 18.31 -2.66 25.16
N HIS A 123 18.39 -3.09 23.90
CA HIS A 123 19.67 -3.29 23.21
C HIS A 123 20.48 -2.00 23.05
N LEU A 124 19.82 -0.88 22.71
CA LEU A 124 20.46 0.43 22.62
C LEU A 124 21.01 0.90 23.96
N ARG A 125 20.29 0.60 25.05
CA ARG A 125 20.74 0.89 26.42
C ARG A 125 21.95 0.05 26.80
N GLU A 126 21.87 -1.27 26.64
CA GLU A 126 22.89 -2.20 27.11
C GLU A 126 24.16 -2.16 26.27
N ARG A 127 24.02 -2.15 24.94
CA ARG A 127 25.16 -2.26 24.03
C ARG A 127 25.76 -0.92 23.63
N HIS A 128 24.93 0.12 23.59
CA HIS A 128 25.32 1.45 23.09
C HIS A 128 25.20 2.57 24.13
N ARG A 129 24.77 2.27 25.36
CA ARG A 129 24.59 3.24 26.46
C ARG A 129 23.69 4.43 26.07
N VAL A 130 22.71 4.19 25.19
CA VAL A 130 21.75 5.21 24.75
C VAL A 130 20.47 5.08 25.57
N GLU A 131 20.31 5.97 26.55
CA GLU A 131 19.08 6.08 27.36
C GLU A 131 17.99 6.83 26.59
N ILE A 132 17.05 6.08 26.00
CA ILE A 132 16.01 6.63 25.12
C ILE A 132 14.66 5.96 25.35
N SER A 133 13.57 6.73 25.30
CA SER A 133 12.22 6.18 25.41
C SER A 133 11.77 5.50 24.12
N THR A 134 10.91 4.48 24.26
CA THR A 134 10.28 3.75 23.15
C THR A 134 9.59 4.67 22.15
N ASP A 135 8.91 5.72 22.63
CA ASP A 135 8.26 6.70 21.75
C ASP A 135 9.27 7.54 20.95
N THR A 136 10.40 7.91 21.56
CA THR A 136 11.44 8.65 20.85
C THR A 136 12.07 7.79 19.76
N VAL A 137 12.38 6.52 20.05
CA VAL A 137 12.83 5.57 19.01
C VAL A 137 11.82 5.47 17.87
N ARG A 138 10.52 5.31 18.19
CA ARG A 138 9.45 5.29 17.18
C ARG A 138 9.44 6.55 16.31
N ARG A 139 9.54 7.73 16.92
CA ARG A 139 9.57 9.01 16.19
C ARG A 139 10.82 9.14 15.32
N VAL A 140 11.98 8.71 15.81
CA VAL A 140 13.24 8.69 15.04
C VAL A 140 13.12 7.78 13.82
N LEU A 141 12.63 6.55 13.98
CA LEU A 141 12.46 5.61 12.87
C LEU A 141 11.46 6.14 11.84
N ARG A 142 10.31 6.68 12.27
CA ARG A 142 9.33 7.30 11.37
C ARG A 142 9.92 8.47 10.58
N ALA A 143 10.66 9.36 11.25
CA ALA A 143 11.31 10.50 10.59
C ALA A 143 12.37 10.05 9.57
N ALA A 144 13.03 8.92 9.81
CA ALA A 144 14.00 8.32 8.90
C ALA A 144 13.38 7.44 7.80
N GLY A 145 12.05 7.36 7.69
CA GLY A 145 11.37 6.50 6.72
C GLY A 145 11.46 5.00 7.03
N VAL A 146 11.94 4.62 8.21
CA VAL A 146 12.01 3.22 8.66
C VAL A 146 10.68 2.84 9.28
N ARG A 147 9.98 1.91 8.62
CA ARG A 147 8.66 1.42 9.04
C ARG A 147 8.68 -0.07 9.31
N TRP A 148 7.82 -0.50 10.22
CA TRP A 148 7.54 -1.90 10.45
C TRP A 148 6.84 -2.50 9.23
N GLN A 149 7.44 -3.53 8.63
CA GLN A 149 6.91 -4.22 7.45
C GLN A 149 6.95 -5.72 7.68
N ALA A 150 5.99 -6.43 7.09
CA ALA A 150 6.10 -7.88 7.00
C ALA A 150 7.25 -8.27 6.06
N THR A 151 8.03 -9.27 6.46
CA THR A 151 9.00 -9.92 5.58
C THR A 151 8.28 -10.49 4.37
N LYS A 152 8.84 -10.29 3.18
CA LYS A 152 8.32 -10.86 1.93
C LYS A 152 9.19 -12.03 1.52
N THR A 153 8.56 -13.13 1.13
CA THR A 153 9.24 -14.22 0.41
C THR A 153 9.30 -13.88 -1.07
N TRP A 154 10.40 -14.22 -1.73
CA TRP A 154 10.57 -14.10 -3.18
C TRP A 154 10.81 -15.47 -3.80
N LYS A 155 10.28 -15.71 -4.99
CA LYS A 155 10.53 -16.94 -5.76
C LYS A 155 11.49 -16.60 -6.91
N ALA A 156 12.63 -17.29 -6.97
CA ALA A 156 13.48 -17.32 -8.16
C ALA A 156 13.09 -18.54 -9.00
N SER A 157 12.98 -18.37 -10.31
CA SER A 157 12.75 -19.49 -11.23
C SER A 157 14.09 -20.07 -11.66
N ASN A 158 14.19 -21.40 -11.67
CA ASN A 158 15.31 -22.14 -12.23
C ASN A 158 14.96 -22.80 -13.58
N ASP A 159 13.88 -22.35 -14.23
CA ASP A 159 13.43 -22.90 -15.50
C ASP A 159 14.38 -22.46 -16.64
N PRO A 160 15.06 -23.38 -17.35
CA PRO A 160 15.95 -23.03 -18.45
C PRO A 160 15.24 -22.27 -19.59
N GLN A 161 13.92 -22.47 -19.72
CA GLN A 161 13.08 -21.83 -20.73
C GLN A 161 12.28 -20.64 -20.15
N PHE A 162 12.70 -20.08 -19.00
CA PHE A 162 11.97 -19.00 -18.33
C PHE A 162 11.63 -17.85 -19.28
N ALA A 163 12.63 -17.29 -19.95
CA ALA A 163 12.46 -16.12 -20.80
C ALA A 163 11.51 -16.42 -21.99
N GLN A 164 11.66 -17.60 -22.61
CA GLN A 164 10.83 -18.01 -23.75
C GLN A 164 9.36 -18.20 -23.34
N LYS A 165 9.10 -18.94 -22.25
CA LYS A 165 7.74 -19.17 -21.74
C LYS A 165 7.08 -17.86 -21.28
N MET A 166 7.85 -17.01 -20.59
CA MET A 166 7.35 -15.70 -20.17
C MET A 166 6.98 -14.83 -21.37
N ALA A 167 7.87 -14.70 -22.35
CA ALA A 167 7.61 -13.93 -23.57
C ALA A 167 6.37 -14.44 -24.32
N ARG A 168 6.21 -15.77 -24.43
CA ARG A 168 5.03 -16.40 -25.04
C ARG A 168 3.73 -16.04 -24.33
N ILE A 169 3.71 -16.08 -23.00
CA ILE A 169 2.51 -15.73 -22.22
C ILE A 169 2.19 -14.23 -22.35
N LEU A 170 3.20 -13.37 -22.27
CA LEU A 170 3.02 -11.93 -22.41
C LEU A 170 2.51 -11.56 -23.82
N ASP A 171 3.03 -12.18 -24.88
CA ASP A 171 2.53 -12.03 -26.25
C ASP A 171 1.04 -12.42 -26.35
N LEU A 172 0.65 -13.56 -25.79
CA LEU A 172 -0.76 -13.99 -25.79
C LEU A 172 -1.67 -13.00 -25.05
N TYR A 173 -1.21 -12.46 -23.92
CA TYR A 173 -1.94 -11.41 -23.19
C TYR A 173 -2.11 -10.14 -24.02
N ASP A 174 -1.05 -9.69 -24.68
CA ASP A 174 -1.08 -8.45 -25.47
C ASP A 174 -1.93 -8.61 -26.73
N ARG A 175 -1.79 -9.74 -27.44
CA ARG A 175 -2.64 -10.08 -28.60
C ARG A 175 -4.10 -10.22 -28.21
N SER A 176 -4.40 -10.84 -27.06
CA SER A 176 -5.77 -10.91 -26.53
C SER A 176 -6.31 -9.51 -26.21
N ALA A 177 -5.50 -8.63 -25.63
CA ALA A 177 -5.89 -7.27 -25.28
C ALA A 177 -6.17 -6.39 -26.51
N ALA A 178 -5.35 -6.57 -27.56
CA ALA A 178 -5.44 -5.87 -28.84
C ALA A 178 -6.52 -6.46 -29.78
N GLY A 179 -7.13 -7.60 -29.45
CA GLY A 179 -8.09 -8.27 -30.32
C GLY A 179 -7.46 -8.89 -31.57
N GLN A 180 -6.16 -9.23 -31.50
CA GLN A 180 -5.35 -9.77 -32.61
C GLN A 180 -5.28 -11.32 -32.60
N LEU A 181 -6.21 -11.96 -31.90
CA LEU A 181 -6.39 -13.40 -31.96
C LEU A 181 -7.25 -13.76 -33.18
N THR A 182 -7.09 -14.98 -33.69
CA THR A 182 -7.95 -15.49 -34.75
C THR A 182 -9.41 -15.53 -34.29
N SER A 183 -10.36 -15.46 -35.23
CA SER A 183 -11.78 -15.44 -34.90
C SER A 183 -12.18 -16.65 -34.05
N GLY A 184 -12.83 -16.38 -32.92
CA GLY A 184 -13.25 -17.39 -31.94
C GLY A 184 -12.18 -17.83 -30.94
N ALA A 185 -10.89 -17.53 -31.18
CA ALA A 185 -9.84 -17.94 -30.26
C ALA A 185 -9.93 -17.21 -28.91
N ARG A 186 -9.52 -17.90 -27.84
CA ARG A 186 -9.55 -17.39 -26.45
C ARG A 186 -8.24 -17.67 -25.74
N VAL A 187 -7.85 -16.76 -24.87
CA VAL A 187 -6.79 -16.98 -23.87
C VAL A 187 -7.47 -17.12 -22.52
N ILE A 188 -7.30 -18.28 -21.89
CA ILE A 188 -7.94 -18.62 -20.61
C ILE A 188 -6.85 -19.02 -19.62
N CYS A 189 -6.76 -18.29 -18.51
CA CYS A 189 -5.85 -18.61 -17.41
C CYS A 189 -6.53 -19.63 -16.50
N VAL A 190 -5.96 -20.83 -16.36
CA VAL A 190 -6.52 -21.95 -15.59
C VAL A 190 -5.61 -22.30 -14.43
N ASP A 191 -6.21 -22.55 -13.26
CA ASP A 191 -5.50 -22.93 -12.04
C ASP A 191 -6.45 -23.55 -11.00
N GLU A 192 -5.90 -24.15 -9.95
CA GLU A 192 -6.62 -24.71 -8.82
C GLU A 192 -6.60 -23.82 -7.57
N PHE A 193 -7.78 -23.50 -7.08
CA PHE A 193 -7.97 -22.81 -5.82
C PHE A 193 -8.33 -23.77 -4.68
N GLY A 194 -7.58 -23.69 -3.59
CA GLY A 194 -7.78 -24.50 -2.39
C GLY A 194 -6.51 -24.61 -1.56
N PRO A 195 -6.49 -25.49 -0.54
CA PRO A 195 -7.58 -26.37 -0.12
C PRO A 195 -8.79 -25.61 0.46
N LEU A 196 -10.00 -26.03 0.10
CA LEU A 196 -11.25 -25.51 0.63
C LEU A 196 -11.68 -26.36 1.82
N ASN A 197 -11.14 -26.02 2.99
CA ASN A 197 -11.50 -26.65 4.27
C ASN A 197 -12.70 -25.95 4.92
N LEU A 198 -13.47 -26.71 5.71
CA LEU A 198 -14.46 -26.19 6.64
C LEU A 198 -13.77 -25.81 7.95
N GLN A 199 -13.40 -24.54 8.05
CA GLN A 199 -12.77 -23.98 9.24
C GLN A 199 -13.14 -22.50 9.40
N PRO A 200 -13.19 -22.00 10.64
CA PRO A 200 -13.27 -20.57 10.88
C PRO A 200 -12.02 -19.91 10.30
N ARG A 201 -12.20 -18.85 9.51
CA ARG A 201 -11.11 -18.09 8.93
C ARG A 201 -11.17 -16.66 9.46
N PRO A 202 -10.09 -16.15 10.06
CA PRO A 202 -10.05 -14.75 10.47
C PRO A 202 -10.19 -13.87 9.22
N GLY A 203 -10.83 -12.72 9.39
CA GLY A 203 -11.03 -11.77 8.31
C GLY A 203 -10.97 -10.34 8.83
N ARG A 204 -11.25 -9.41 7.94
CA ARG A 204 -11.29 -7.98 8.24
C ARG A 204 -12.67 -7.45 7.90
N GLY A 205 -13.20 -6.60 8.76
CA GLY A 205 -14.52 -6.00 8.60
C GLY A 205 -14.63 -4.73 9.44
N TRP A 206 -15.75 -4.03 9.27
CA TRP A 206 -16.08 -2.85 10.05
C TRP A 206 -16.83 -3.27 11.30
N PHE A 207 -16.29 -2.96 12.47
CA PHE A 207 -16.86 -3.32 13.76
C PHE A 207 -16.75 -2.14 14.74
N PRO A 208 -17.64 -2.03 15.74
CA PRO A 208 -17.49 -1.06 16.83
C PRO A 208 -16.13 -1.22 17.53
N THR A 209 -15.58 -0.12 18.07
CA THR A 209 -14.24 -0.05 18.68
C THR A 209 -13.96 -1.13 19.73
N ARG A 210 -14.99 -1.59 20.46
CA ARG A 210 -14.88 -2.63 21.49
C ARG A 210 -15.81 -3.83 21.24
N GLY A 211 -16.11 -4.13 19.98
CA GLY A 211 -17.00 -5.23 19.63
C GLY A 211 -16.68 -5.88 18.29
N PRO A 212 -15.46 -6.46 18.09
CA PRO A 212 -15.19 -7.21 16.88
C PRO A 212 -16.07 -8.46 16.82
N ALA A 213 -16.49 -8.86 15.61
CA ALA A 213 -17.09 -10.17 15.42
C ALA A 213 -16.12 -11.27 15.84
N ARG A 214 -16.66 -12.35 16.41
CA ARG A 214 -15.88 -13.50 16.87
C ARG A 214 -16.37 -14.75 16.15
N LEU A 215 -15.41 -15.55 15.70
CA LEU A 215 -15.64 -16.90 15.20
C LEU A 215 -15.15 -17.89 16.26
N ARG A 216 -15.62 -19.14 16.20
CA ARG A 216 -15.14 -20.20 17.08
C ARG A 216 -13.63 -20.39 16.95
N ALA A 217 -12.94 -20.61 18.07
CA ALA A 217 -11.52 -20.89 18.08
C ALA A 217 -11.21 -22.37 17.75
N THR A 218 -12.08 -23.27 18.24
CA THR A 218 -11.91 -24.72 18.11
C THR A 218 -12.72 -25.27 16.95
N TYR A 219 -12.10 -26.12 16.15
CA TYR A 219 -12.77 -26.81 15.04
C TYR A 219 -12.11 -28.15 14.75
N ASN A 220 -12.91 -29.08 14.24
CA ASN A 220 -12.44 -30.37 13.74
C ASN A 220 -12.45 -30.36 12.21
N ARG A 221 -11.49 -31.09 11.60
CA ARG A 221 -11.33 -31.17 10.13
C ARG A 221 -11.90 -32.46 9.55
N TYR A 222 -13.08 -32.87 10.00
CA TYR A 222 -13.72 -34.13 9.56
C TYR A 222 -14.46 -34.00 8.22
N GLY A 223 -14.83 -32.78 7.82
CA GLY A 223 -15.60 -32.55 6.58
C GLY A 223 -14.83 -32.75 5.28
N GLY A 224 -13.58 -33.20 5.32
CA GLY A 224 -12.74 -33.33 4.13
C GLY A 224 -12.38 -31.99 3.48
N VAL A 225 -11.80 -32.08 2.28
CA VAL A 225 -11.26 -30.94 1.54
C VAL A 225 -11.81 -30.96 0.12
N ARG A 226 -12.20 -29.78 -0.37
CA ARG A 226 -12.52 -29.57 -1.79
C ARG A 226 -11.49 -28.69 -2.48
N HIS A 227 -11.49 -28.74 -3.81
CA HIS A 227 -10.67 -27.94 -4.68
C HIS A 227 -11.55 -27.33 -5.76
N MET A 228 -11.24 -26.10 -6.15
CA MET A 228 -11.89 -25.40 -7.26
C MET A 228 -10.95 -25.38 -8.44
N LEU A 229 -11.32 -26.05 -9.53
CA LEU A 229 -10.71 -25.83 -10.84
C LEU A 229 -11.37 -24.62 -11.47
N ALA A 230 -10.60 -23.62 -11.88
CA ALA A 230 -11.18 -22.40 -12.44
C ALA A 230 -10.42 -21.91 -13.68
N GLY A 231 -11.12 -21.17 -14.52
CA GLY A 231 -10.62 -20.59 -15.76
C GLY A 231 -11.09 -19.16 -15.90
N LEU A 232 -10.16 -18.23 -16.04
CA LEU A 232 -10.40 -16.81 -16.30
C LEU A 232 -10.24 -16.56 -17.80
N ASP A 233 -11.35 -16.26 -18.48
CA ASP A 233 -11.32 -15.82 -19.89
C ASP A 233 -10.92 -14.34 -19.95
N LEU A 234 -9.80 -14.04 -20.62
CA LEU A 234 -9.32 -12.65 -20.70
C LEU A 234 -10.21 -11.76 -21.56
N ALA A 235 -10.89 -12.33 -22.55
CA ALA A 235 -11.70 -11.54 -23.47
C ALA A 235 -12.95 -10.96 -22.79
N SER A 236 -13.64 -11.75 -21.96
CA SER A 236 -14.79 -11.28 -21.17
C SER A 236 -14.41 -10.80 -19.77
N GLY A 237 -13.31 -11.29 -19.22
CA GLY A 237 -12.94 -11.15 -17.82
C GLY A 237 -13.74 -12.04 -16.86
N GLN A 238 -14.51 -13.00 -17.39
CA GLN A 238 -15.35 -13.89 -16.59
C GLN A 238 -14.57 -15.10 -16.05
N LEU A 239 -14.93 -15.52 -14.84
CA LEU A 239 -14.43 -16.71 -14.18
C LEU A 239 -15.42 -17.86 -14.32
N PHE A 240 -14.92 -19.00 -14.81
CA PHE A 240 -15.64 -20.27 -14.89
C PHE A 240 -15.01 -21.26 -13.92
N TYR A 241 -15.78 -22.14 -13.30
CA TYR A 241 -15.21 -23.06 -12.33
C TYR A 241 -16.01 -24.35 -12.12
N ARG A 242 -15.36 -25.32 -11.48
CA ARG A 242 -15.96 -26.52 -10.89
C ARG A 242 -15.32 -26.84 -9.55
N LEU A 243 -16.14 -27.20 -8.57
CA LEU A 243 -15.65 -27.79 -7.33
C LEU A 243 -15.51 -29.30 -7.50
N ARG A 244 -14.44 -29.85 -6.93
CA ARG A 244 -14.09 -31.26 -6.96
C ARG A 244 -13.52 -31.69 -5.62
N ASP A 245 -13.75 -32.94 -5.23
CA ASP A 245 -13.15 -33.50 -4.02
C ASP A 245 -11.68 -33.90 -4.24
N ARG A 246 -11.25 -34.03 -5.50
CA ARG A 246 -9.89 -34.39 -5.92
C ARG A 246 -9.43 -33.49 -7.07
N LYS A 247 -8.11 -33.35 -7.22
CA LYS A 247 -7.47 -32.60 -8.31
C LYS A 247 -6.50 -33.47 -9.12
N ARG A 248 -7.05 -34.46 -9.83
CA ARG A 248 -6.29 -35.36 -10.71
C ARG A 248 -6.51 -34.95 -12.16
N TRP A 249 -5.86 -35.68 -13.06
CA TRP A 249 -5.90 -35.37 -14.49
C TRP A 249 -7.30 -35.57 -15.07
N GLN A 250 -8.10 -36.51 -14.53
CA GLN A 250 -9.48 -36.69 -14.96
C GLN A 250 -10.34 -35.46 -14.66
N GLU A 251 -10.18 -34.86 -13.49
CA GLU A 251 -10.93 -33.66 -13.12
C GLU A 251 -10.51 -32.45 -13.96
N PHE A 252 -9.21 -32.30 -14.23
CA PHE A 252 -8.68 -31.27 -15.12
C PHE A 252 -9.20 -31.43 -16.56
N LEU A 253 -9.10 -32.64 -17.13
CA LEU A 253 -9.60 -32.94 -18.47
C LEU A 253 -11.12 -32.70 -18.59
N ALA A 254 -11.89 -33.10 -17.57
CA ALA A 254 -13.32 -32.83 -17.52
C ALA A 254 -13.62 -31.32 -17.49
N PHE A 255 -12.76 -30.50 -16.87
CA PHE A 255 -12.88 -29.05 -16.87
C PHE A 255 -12.55 -28.47 -18.25
N LEU A 256 -11.48 -28.93 -18.91
CA LEU A 256 -11.14 -28.51 -20.28
C LEU A 256 -12.26 -28.82 -21.28
N ARG A 257 -12.89 -30.01 -21.17
CA ARG A 257 -14.06 -30.38 -21.98
C ARG A 257 -15.19 -29.37 -21.84
N GLN A 258 -15.48 -28.91 -20.62
CA GLN A 258 -16.51 -27.90 -20.38
C GLN A 258 -16.14 -26.53 -20.97
N LEU A 259 -14.87 -26.13 -20.88
CA LEU A 259 -14.39 -24.90 -21.53
C LEU A 259 -14.55 -24.99 -23.06
N ARG A 260 -14.21 -26.15 -23.66
CA ARG A 260 -14.40 -26.38 -25.09
C ARG A 260 -15.87 -26.39 -25.49
N THR A 261 -16.77 -26.97 -24.69
CA THR A 261 -18.22 -26.85 -24.93
C THR A 261 -18.69 -25.39 -24.89
N ARG A 262 -18.19 -24.61 -23.94
CA ARG A 262 -18.55 -23.19 -23.75
C ARG A 262 -18.03 -22.30 -24.88
N PHE A 263 -16.86 -22.62 -25.42
CA PHE A 263 -16.23 -21.95 -26.52
C PHE A 263 -16.04 -22.98 -27.64
N PRO A 264 -17.01 -23.23 -28.52
CA PRO A 264 -16.92 -24.35 -29.48
C PRO A 264 -16.08 -24.04 -30.73
N ARG A 265 -15.72 -22.78 -30.98
CA ARG A 265 -15.01 -22.33 -32.18
C ARG A 265 -13.67 -21.69 -31.83
N GLY A 266 -12.69 -21.83 -32.72
CA GLY A 266 -11.36 -21.24 -32.60
C GLY A 266 -10.46 -21.90 -31.54
N ARG A 267 -9.18 -21.52 -31.53
CA ARG A 267 -8.18 -22.11 -30.64
C ARG A 267 -8.33 -21.65 -29.20
N LEU A 268 -8.20 -22.57 -28.24
CA LEU A 268 -8.10 -22.22 -26.82
C LEU A 268 -6.65 -22.25 -26.37
N HIS A 269 -6.11 -21.10 -25.99
CA HIS A 269 -4.81 -21.02 -25.32
C HIS A 269 -5.04 -21.07 -23.81
N ILE A 270 -4.73 -22.22 -23.20
CA ILE A 270 -4.91 -22.46 -21.77
C ILE A 270 -3.60 -22.22 -21.05
N ILE A 271 -3.51 -21.11 -20.31
CA ILE A 271 -2.34 -20.79 -19.51
C ILE A 271 -2.48 -21.48 -18.14
N CYS A 272 -1.55 -22.35 -17.79
CA CYS A 272 -1.59 -23.11 -16.54
C CYS A 272 -0.19 -23.38 -15.97
N ASP A 273 -0.12 -23.89 -14.74
CA ASP A 273 1.14 -24.27 -14.12
C ASP A 273 1.63 -25.67 -14.56
N ASN A 274 2.82 -26.06 -14.10
CA ASN A 274 3.44 -27.33 -14.44
C ASN A 274 2.95 -28.51 -13.60
N PHE A 275 1.77 -28.43 -12.98
CA PHE A 275 1.24 -29.50 -12.15
C PHE A 275 1.14 -30.81 -12.94
N SER A 276 1.63 -31.92 -12.36
CA SER A 276 1.81 -33.18 -13.10
C SER A 276 0.55 -33.71 -13.80
N PRO A 277 -0.68 -33.55 -13.26
CA PRO A 277 -1.89 -33.92 -13.97
C PRO A 277 -2.14 -33.18 -15.28
N HIS A 278 -1.64 -31.96 -15.45
CA HIS A 278 -1.77 -31.20 -16.69
C HIS A 278 -0.93 -31.79 -17.84
N ARG A 279 0.08 -32.60 -17.50
CA ARG A 279 1.07 -33.17 -18.44
C ARG A 279 0.82 -34.63 -18.80
N LYS A 280 -0.33 -35.19 -18.38
CA LYS A 280 -0.69 -36.58 -18.71
C LYS A 280 -0.97 -36.71 -20.20
N ALA A 281 -0.56 -37.83 -20.80
CA ALA A 281 -0.69 -38.09 -22.24
C ALA A 281 -2.15 -37.93 -22.69
N GLU A 282 -3.08 -38.47 -21.90
CA GLU A 282 -4.52 -38.40 -22.16
C GLU A 282 -5.06 -36.95 -22.22
N VAL A 283 -4.43 -36.03 -21.49
CA VAL A 283 -4.76 -34.60 -21.54
C VAL A 283 -4.17 -33.97 -22.79
N ALA A 284 -2.91 -34.27 -23.10
CA ALA A 284 -2.22 -33.75 -24.28
C ALA A 284 -2.90 -34.19 -25.58
N ASP A 285 -3.22 -35.48 -25.71
CA ASP A 285 -3.88 -36.07 -26.88
C ASP A 285 -5.24 -35.42 -27.10
N TRP A 286 -6.07 -35.32 -26.06
CA TRP A 286 -7.36 -34.66 -26.16
C TRP A 286 -7.24 -33.18 -26.54
N CYS A 287 -6.24 -32.47 -25.99
CA CYS A 287 -6.01 -31.07 -26.33
C CYS A 287 -5.65 -30.89 -27.82
N ASN A 288 -4.80 -31.77 -28.36
CA ASN A 288 -4.43 -31.76 -29.78
C ASN A 288 -5.65 -31.99 -30.68
N ASP A 289 -6.53 -32.94 -30.32
CA ASP A 289 -7.73 -33.27 -31.10
C ASP A 289 -8.81 -32.17 -31.08
N HIS A 290 -8.74 -31.23 -30.13
CA HIS A 290 -9.82 -30.24 -29.88
C HIS A 290 -9.37 -28.78 -30.05
N ASP A 291 -8.23 -28.54 -30.71
CA ASP A 291 -7.63 -27.21 -30.93
C ASP A 291 -7.45 -26.44 -29.61
N VAL A 292 -6.86 -27.13 -28.63
CA VAL A 292 -6.50 -26.58 -27.32
C VAL A 292 -4.98 -26.61 -27.18
N GLU A 293 -4.37 -25.45 -26.97
CA GLU A 293 -2.95 -25.31 -26.69
C GLU A 293 -2.75 -25.09 -25.19
N LEU A 294 -2.06 -26.02 -24.52
CA LEU A 294 -1.58 -25.81 -23.15
C LEU A 294 -0.32 -24.94 -23.18
N VAL A 295 -0.38 -23.79 -22.52
CA VAL A 295 0.72 -22.82 -22.41
C VAL A 295 1.19 -22.79 -20.96
N PHE A 296 2.30 -23.46 -20.68
CA PHE A 296 2.79 -23.61 -19.32
C PHE A 296 3.56 -22.38 -18.82
N THR A 297 3.25 -21.94 -17.61
CA THR A 297 4.07 -20.95 -16.89
C THR A 297 5.46 -21.52 -16.57
N PRO A 298 6.50 -20.66 -16.47
CA PRO A 298 7.78 -21.09 -15.95
C PRO A 298 7.67 -21.66 -14.53
N THR A 299 8.54 -22.61 -14.18
CA THR A 299 8.60 -23.14 -12.81
C THR A 299 8.79 -22.02 -11.79
N TYR A 300 8.04 -22.07 -10.69
CA TYR A 300 8.01 -21.03 -9.63
C TYR A 300 7.57 -19.62 -10.08
N ALA A 301 6.96 -19.48 -11.26
CA ALA A 301 6.46 -18.20 -11.78
C ALA A 301 4.93 -18.10 -11.78
N SER A 302 4.26 -18.60 -10.74
CA SER A 302 2.78 -18.57 -10.67
C SER A 302 2.21 -17.14 -10.70
N TRP A 303 2.99 -16.14 -10.29
CA TRP A 303 2.66 -14.72 -10.44
C TRP A 303 2.43 -14.26 -11.89
N LEU A 304 2.86 -15.05 -12.88
CA LEU A 304 2.61 -14.81 -14.29
C LEU A 304 1.18 -15.24 -14.71
N ASN A 305 0.55 -16.14 -13.95
CA ASN A 305 -0.80 -16.61 -14.22
C ASN A 305 -1.85 -15.60 -13.68
N TRP A 306 -2.55 -14.90 -14.58
CA TRP A 306 -3.45 -13.81 -14.19
C TRP A 306 -4.59 -14.24 -13.24
N ILE A 307 -5.02 -15.50 -13.27
CA ILE A 307 -6.09 -15.99 -12.40
C ILE A 307 -5.73 -15.92 -10.90
N GLU A 308 -4.45 -15.92 -10.54
CA GLU A 308 -3.97 -15.87 -9.14
C GLU A 308 -4.42 -14.59 -8.41
N SER A 309 -4.51 -13.45 -9.12
CA SER A 309 -5.06 -12.23 -8.52
C SER A 309 -6.56 -12.34 -8.27
N GLU A 310 -7.29 -13.08 -9.12
CA GLU A 310 -8.73 -13.32 -8.93
C GLU A 310 -8.97 -14.28 -7.76
N PHE A 311 -8.10 -15.28 -7.56
CA PHE A 311 -8.15 -16.15 -6.40
C PHE A 311 -7.87 -15.44 -5.08
N THR A 312 -6.98 -14.44 -5.11
CA THR A 312 -6.76 -13.56 -3.95
C THR A 312 -8.04 -12.82 -3.58
N ALA A 313 -8.73 -12.24 -4.56
CA ALA A 313 -10.01 -11.57 -4.34
C ALA A 313 -11.10 -12.57 -3.88
N LEU A 314 -11.22 -13.73 -4.53
CA LEU A 314 -12.17 -14.77 -4.16
C LEU A 314 -11.99 -15.20 -2.70
N ARG A 315 -10.75 -15.46 -2.26
CA ARG A 315 -10.45 -15.79 -0.86
C ARG A 315 -10.90 -14.68 0.08
N TYR A 316 -10.53 -13.45 -0.22
CA TYR A 316 -10.86 -12.30 0.62
C TYR A 316 -12.38 -12.10 0.77
N PHE A 317 -13.14 -12.22 -0.32
CA PHE A 317 -14.57 -11.91 -0.30
C PHE A 317 -15.47 -13.09 0.08
N THR A 318 -14.97 -14.33 0.01
CA THR A 318 -15.79 -15.52 0.27
C THR A 318 -15.30 -16.38 1.41
N LEU A 319 -14.02 -16.32 1.77
CA LEU A 319 -13.44 -17.22 2.77
C LEU A 319 -12.99 -16.47 4.02
N ASP A 320 -12.37 -15.30 3.88
CA ASP A 320 -11.88 -14.53 5.03
C ASP A 320 -13.07 -13.98 5.85
N GLY A 321 -13.02 -14.16 7.17
CA GLY A 321 -14.11 -13.74 8.07
C GLY A 321 -15.31 -14.67 8.10
N SER A 322 -15.20 -15.86 7.51
CA SER A 322 -16.28 -16.86 7.43
C SER A 322 -16.06 -18.06 8.34
N ASP A 323 -17.15 -18.75 8.68
CA ASP A 323 -17.17 -20.04 9.34
C ASP A 323 -18.33 -20.88 8.79
N TYR A 324 -18.09 -21.53 7.65
CA TYR A 324 -19.13 -22.27 6.96
C TYR A 324 -19.44 -23.61 7.66
N PRO A 325 -20.72 -23.94 7.87
CA PRO A 325 -21.11 -25.20 8.51
C PRO A 325 -20.97 -26.42 7.58
N SER A 326 -20.94 -26.22 6.25
CA SER A 326 -20.86 -27.30 5.26
C SER A 326 -20.21 -26.83 3.96
N HIS A 327 -19.76 -27.80 3.16
CA HIS A 327 -19.25 -27.52 1.81
C HIS A 327 -20.31 -26.91 0.91
N THR A 328 -21.58 -27.30 1.06
CA THR A 328 -22.70 -26.71 0.32
C THR A 328 -22.86 -25.23 0.62
N ALA A 329 -22.74 -24.82 1.90
CA ALA A 329 -22.81 -23.40 2.28
C ALA A 329 -21.61 -22.60 1.73
N GLN A 330 -20.41 -23.18 1.81
CA GLN A 330 -19.19 -22.57 1.25
C GLN A 330 -19.28 -22.44 -0.27
N GLU A 331 -19.78 -23.47 -0.96
CA GLU A 331 -20.00 -23.48 -2.40
C GLU A 331 -21.05 -22.43 -2.82
N ALA A 332 -22.15 -22.31 -2.08
CA ALA A 332 -23.16 -21.30 -2.34
C ALA A 332 -22.60 -19.87 -2.25
N ALA A 333 -21.73 -19.60 -1.26
CA ALA A 333 -21.05 -18.32 -1.12
C ALA A 333 -20.06 -18.03 -2.26
N ILE A 334 -19.22 -19.01 -2.61
CA ILE A 334 -18.31 -18.92 -3.77
C ILE A 334 -19.12 -18.67 -5.05
N ALA A 335 -20.19 -19.43 -5.27
CA ALA A 335 -21.05 -19.29 -6.45
C ALA A 335 -21.73 -17.92 -6.50
N GLY A 336 -22.20 -17.41 -5.36
CA GLY A 336 -22.79 -16.08 -5.24
C GLY A 336 -21.80 -14.99 -5.64
N TYR A 337 -20.57 -15.06 -5.12
CA TYR A 337 -19.52 -14.12 -5.47
C TYR A 337 -19.10 -14.22 -6.94
N VAL A 338 -18.87 -15.42 -7.48
CA VAL A 338 -18.48 -15.58 -8.90
C VAL A 338 -19.58 -15.04 -9.83
N ARG A 339 -20.85 -15.28 -9.53
CA ARG A 339 -21.97 -14.67 -10.30
C ARG A 339 -21.93 -13.15 -10.22
N TRP A 340 -21.69 -12.59 -9.03
CA TRP A 340 -21.56 -11.15 -8.85
C TRP A 340 -20.35 -10.61 -9.64
N ALA A 341 -19.18 -11.22 -9.51
CA ALA A 341 -17.96 -10.82 -10.21
C ALA A 341 -18.13 -10.87 -11.74
N ASN A 342 -18.74 -11.93 -12.26
CA ASN A 342 -18.97 -12.09 -13.71
C ASN A 342 -19.95 -11.07 -14.29
N ARG A 343 -20.92 -10.56 -13.50
CA ARG A 343 -21.80 -9.45 -13.93
C ARG A 343 -21.07 -8.11 -14.01
N HIS A 344 -19.99 -7.95 -13.25
CA HIS A 344 -19.17 -6.74 -13.21
C HIS A 344 -17.84 -6.91 -13.97
N ALA A 345 -17.68 -8.04 -14.67
CA ALA A 345 -16.45 -8.36 -15.37
C ALA A 345 -16.20 -7.39 -16.52
N ARG A 346 -14.92 -7.11 -16.75
CA ARG A 346 -14.43 -6.35 -17.90
C ARG A 346 -13.29 -7.12 -18.55
N PRO A 347 -13.09 -6.98 -19.87
CA PRO A 347 -11.96 -7.58 -20.57
C PRO A 347 -10.63 -7.28 -19.84
N LYS A 348 -9.81 -8.31 -19.66
CA LYS A 348 -8.49 -8.22 -19.02
C LYS A 348 -7.47 -7.80 -20.08
N LYS A 349 -7.08 -6.52 -20.06
CA LYS A 349 -6.25 -5.90 -21.13
C LYS A 349 -4.88 -5.38 -20.69
N ARG A 350 -4.64 -5.19 -19.40
CA ARG A 350 -3.42 -4.53 -18.89
C ARG A 350 -2.69 -5.42 -17.88
N PHE A 351 -2.09 -6.50 -18.36
CA PHE A 351 -1.28 -7.34 -17.48
C PHE A 351 0.05 -6.66 -17.18
N ALA A 352 0.23 -6.24 -15.93
CA ALA A 352 1.49 -5.74 -15.40
C ALA A 352 2.22 -4.70 -16.30
N PRO A 353 1.54 -3.63 -16.77
CA PRO A 353 2.07 -2.73 -17.81
C PRO A 353 3.38 -2.05 -17.41
N GLU A 354 3.49 -1.63 -16.15
CA GLU A 354 4.68 -0.94 -15.61
C GLU A 354 5.67 -1.88 -14.91
N SER A 355 5.44 -3.19 -15.00
CA SER A 355 6.25 -4.16 -14.28
C SER A 355 7.59 -4.38 -14.96
N ARG A 356 8.63 -4.68 -14.16
CA ARG A 356 9.96 -5.02 -14.67
C ARG A 356 9.93 -6.22 -15.61
N ILE A 357 8.96 -7.14 -15.46
CA ILE A 357 8.81 -8.32 -16.32
C ILE A 357 8.59 -7.99 -17.80
N ARG A 358 8.17 -6.76 -18.10
CA ARG A 358 7.96 -6.24 -19.46
C ARG A 358 9.24 -5.64 -20.07
N ARG A 359 10.33 -5.57 -19.32
CA ARG A 359 11.58 -4.96 -19.77
C ARG A 359 12.49 -5.99 -20.45
N PRO A 360 13.24 -5.61 -21.50
CA PRO A 360 14.13 -6.54 -22.20
C PRO A 360 15.24 -7.15 -21.32
N ASP A 361 15.66 -6.44 -20.27
CA ASP A 361 16.70 -6.84 -19.33
C ASP A 361 16.17 -7.69 -18.15
N TYR A 362 14.88 -8.03 -18.15
CA TYR A 362 14.31 -8.83 -17.07
C TYR A 362 14.71 -10.29 -17.18
N LEU A 363 15.78 -10.62 -16.45
CA LEU A 363 16.07 -11.97 -16.01
C LEU A 363 15.79 -12.02 -14.52
N PRO A 364 14.99 -12.98 -14.02
CA PRO A 364 14.59 -13.02 -12.62
C PRO A 364 15.80 -13.43 -11.77
N ASN A 365 16.73 -12.51 -11.49
CA ASN A 365 17.98 -12.73 -10.75
C ASN A 365 18.37 -14.21 -10.76
N VAL A 366 18.81 -14.68 -11.94
CA VAL A 366 19.39 -16.02 -12.09
C VAL A 366 20.43 -16.10 -10.99
N ALA A 367 20.23 -17.01 -10.04
CA ALA A 367 21.02 -17.08 -8.82
C ALA A 367 22.52 -17.17 -9.11
#